data_AF-A0A167R5X0-F1
#
_entry.id   AF-A0A167R5X0-F1
#
_cell.length_a   1.000
_cell.length_b   1.000
_cell.length_c   1.000
_cell.angle_alpha   90.00
_cell.angle_beta   90.00
_cell.angle_gamma   90.00
#
_symmetry.space_group_name_H-M   'P 1'
#
loop_
_entity.id
_entity.type
_entity.pdbx_description
1 polymer ?
#
loop_
_entity_poly.entity_id
_entity_poly.type
_entity_poly.pdbx_seq_one_letter_code
_entity_poly.pdbx_strand_id
1 'polypeptide(L)'
;MRLFGAAALVAALFAASVIAGMEQLAAVLPSCALDCMTTSVSQSYCEPTDQKCLCSDAHYTAVLQKCVLVSCTVKESLTTKNVTSTACGAPIRDHTKIVSHAGVAGGIVALVAFILRMLARLSCCGGISGADDWTMMLTVALLIPLSALSVVLADSGLGKDMWTLPFDNITHILYVYFWDELLYLSILPLTKISICFFYLRIFPDQRFRIATYVAISLNVGYWIAFVLISVFQCRPLPGAWHRWYEEENYKCNHINAQGWAAAVLNMVLDIIVMVLPLRQLYGLNLSVKRKSYVMCMFSLGIFVTLISILRLNSLIHFASTTNLTWDYVTVGYWSTIECDVGVICACLPAIRSLLRRVSPGLFGDSAKAKSSYAMDSHSRGNGSQFAAVPVQNKNPGRQFYPLDDIDTSDEARLHHPHPV
;
A
#
# COMPACT_ATOMS: atom_id res chain seq x y z
N MET A 1 -9.81 -67.62 -27.51
CA MET A 1 -8.97 -67.75 -26.30
C MET A 1 -7.89 -66.66 -26.14
N ARG A 2 -7.37 -66.03 -27.19
CA ARG A 2 -6.31 -65.00 -27.06
C ARG A 2 -6.76 -63.63 -26.51
N LEU A 3 -8.03 -63.24 -26.68
CA LEU A 3 -8.57 -61.97 -26.14
C LEU A 3 -8.75 -61.96 -24.62
N PHE A 4 -9.12 -63.10 -24.03
CA PHE A 4 -9.28 -63.22 -22.57
C PHE A 4 -7.94 -63.11 -21.83
N GLY A 5 -6.85 -63.62 -22.44
CA GLY A 5 -5.51 -63.49 -21.88
C GLY A 5 -5.02 -62.04 -21.84
N ALA A 6 -5.28 -61.23 -22.89
CA ALA A 6 -4.88 -59.83 -22.95
C ALA A 6 -5.67 -58.95 -21.95
N ALA A 7 -6.97 -59.19 -21.79
CA ALA A 7 -7.79 -58.47 -20.81
C ALA A 7 -7.36 -58.79 -19.36
N ALA A 8 -7.04 -60.05 -19.06
CA ALA A 8 -6.53 -60.45 -17.76
C ALA A 8 -5.13 -59.87 -17.48
N LEU A 9 -4.27 -59.76 -18.50
CA LEU A 9 -2.92 -59.17 -18.36
C LEU A 9 -2.99 -57.65 -18.20
N VAL A 10 -3.90 -56.97 -18.90
CA VAL A 10 -4.15 -55.53 -18.71
C VAL A 10 -4.77 -55.27 -17.34
N ALA A 11 -5.74 -56.07 -16.90
CA ALA A 11 -6.34 -55.96 -15.56
C ALA A 11 -5.31 -56.26 -14.45
N ALA A 12 -4.43 -57.25 -14.64
CA ALA A 12 -3.35 -57.55 -13.71
C ALA A 12 -2.26 -56.47 -13.68
N LEU A 13 -1.91 -55.87 -14.83
CA LEU A 13 -0.99 -54.72 -14.91
C LEU A 13 -1.58 -53.45 -14.29
N PHE A 14 -2.90 -53.24 -14.45
CA PHE A 14 -3.62 -52.13 -13.81
C PHE A 14 -3.77 -52.36 -12.29
N ALA A 15 -4.05 -53.58 -11.86
CA ALA A 15 -4.09 -53.93 -10.44
C ALA A 15 -2.70 -53.80 -9.81
N ALA A 16 -1.64 -54.24 -10.49
CA ALA A 16 -0.27 -54.10 -10.03
C ALA A 16 0.19 -52.64 -9.96
N SER A 17 -0.22 -51.77 -10.90
CA SER A 17 0.10 -50.34 -10.84
C SER A 17 -0.67 -49.61 -9.74
N VAL A 18 -1.91 -50.03 -9.44
CA VAL A 18 -2.71 -49.50 -8.31
C VAL A 18 -2.11 -49.95 -6.96
N ILE A 19 -1.69 -51.22 -6.83
CA ILE A 19 -1.04 -51.74 -5.61
C ILE A 19 0.33 -51.08 -5.40
N ALA A 20 1.14 -50.91 -6.47
CA ALA A 20 2.41 -50.19 -6.39
C ALA A 20 2.23 -48.71 -6.02
N GLY A 21 1.14 -48.08 -6.45
CA GLY A 21 0.79 -46.72 -6.06
C GLY A 21 0.44 -46.59 -4.57
N MET A 22 -0.29 -47.56 -4.02
CA MET A 22 -0.66 -47.56 -2.59
C MET A 22 0.51 -47.95 -1.66
N GLU A 23 1.39 -48.89 -2.07
CA GLU A 23 2.61 -49.20 -1.31
C GLU A 23 3.60 -48.01 -1.28
N GLN A 24 3.75 -47.30 -2.40
CA GLN A 24 4.56 -46.07 -2.43
C GLN A 24 3.94 -44.94 -1.61
N LEU A 25 2.60 -44.86 -1.55
CA LEU A 25 1.90 -43.90 -0.69
C LEU A 25 2.12 -44.23 0.79
N ALA A 26 1.98 -45.49 1.18
CA ALA A 26 2.16 -45.97 2.54
C ALA A 26 3.60 -45.80 3.05
N ALA A 27 4.60 -45.87 2.17
CA ALA A 27 6.01 -45.68 2.52
C ALA A 27 6.38 -44.21 2.85
N VAL A 28 5.59 -43.24 2.38
CA VAL A 28 5.85 -41.80 2.55
C VAL A 28 4.96 -41.19 3.63
N LEU A 29 3.85 -41.86 4.00
CA LEU A 29 2.94 -41.37 5.02
C LEU A 29 3.47 -41.59 6.45
N PRO A 30 3.29 -40.61 7.36
CA PRO A 30 3.51 -40.80 8.79
C PRO A 30 2.59 -41.89 9.38
N SER A 31 3.05 -42.59 10.41
CA SER A 31 2.26 -43.63 11.09
C SER A 31 0.94 -43.09 11.67
N CYS A 32 0.97 -41.91 12.29
CA CYS A 32 -0.23 -41.24 12.82
C CYS A 32 -1.30 -40.99 11.73
N ALA A 33 -0.86 -40.71 10.49
CA ALA A 33 -1.76 -40.44 9.38
C ALA A 33 -2.39 -41.73 8.84
N LEU A 34 -1.64 -42.83 8.84
CA LEU A 34 -2.16 -44.16 8.49
C LEU A 34 -3.24 -44.62 9.49
N ASP A 35 -3.01 -44.41 10.79
CA ASP A 35 -4.01 -44.70 11.82
C ASP A 35 -5.28 -43.85 11.63
N CYS A 36 -5.12 -42.58 11.29
CA CYS A 36 -6.25 -41.72 10.97
C CYS A 36 -6.99 -42.13 9.70
N MET A 37 -6.30 -42.57 8.65
CA MET A 37 -6.93 -43.07 7.42
C MET A 37 -7.73 -44.34 7.67
N THR A 38 -7.14 -45.31 8.37
CA THR A 38 -7.83 -46.58 8.70
C THR A 38 -9.04 -46.38 9.60
N THR A 39 -8.98 -45.43 10.54
CA THR A 39 -10.13 -45.10 11.37
C THR A 39 -11.21 -44.34 10.58
N SER A 40 -10.80 -43.39 9.74
CA SER A 40 -11.73 -42.52 8.99
C SER A 40 -12.41 -43.24 7.83
N VAL A 41 -11.75 -44.22 7.20
CA VAL A 41 -12.31 -44.95 6.03
C VAL A 41 -13.58 -45.73 6.41
N SER A 42 -13.66 -46.21 7.66
CA SER A 42 -14.86 -46.89 8.20
C SER A 42 -16.11 -46.00 8.26
N GLN A 43 -15.92 -44.68 8.20
CA GLN A 43 -16.99 -43.68 8.20
C GLN A 43 -17.33 -43.17 6.79
N SER A 44 -16.65 -43.67 5.75
CA SER A 44 -16.94 -43.36 4.36
C SER A 44 -17.90 -44.39 3.75
N TYR A 45 -18.61 -44.00 2.70
CA TYR A 45 -19.42 -44.94 1.90
C TYR A 45 -18.61 -45.59 0.76
N CYS A 46 -17.33 -45.24 0.64
CA CYS A 46 -16.43 -45.71 -0.41
C CYS A 46 -15.75 -47.02 -0.02
N GLU A 47 -15.42 -47.86 -1.00
CA GLU A 47 -14.54 -49.01 -0.74
C GLU A 47 -13.13 -48.50 -0.37
N PRO A 48 -12.40 -49.15 0.57
CA PRO A 48 -11.06 -48.71 0.99
C PRO A 48 -10.04 -48.64 -0.14
N THR A 49 -10.25 -49.40 -1.21
CA THR A 49 -9.42 -49.43 -2.42
C THR A 49 -9.86 -48.42 -3.49
N ASP A 50 -11.05 -47.83 -3.36
CA ASP A 50 -11.55 -46.84 -4.32
C ASP A 50 -11.05 -45.43 -3.96
N GLN A 51 -9.81 -45.17 -4.35
CA GLN A 51 -9.14 -43.89 -4.17
C GLN A 51 -9.93 -42.72 -4.78
N LYS A 52 -10.58 -42.90 -5.93
CA LYS A 52 -11.33 -41.81 -6.60
C LYS A 52 -12.56 -41.44 -5.79
N CYS A 53 -13.29 -42.44 -5.29
CA CYS A 53 -14.43 -42.22 -4.42
C CYS A 53 -13.99 -41.49 -3.14
N LEU A 54 -12.95 -41.99 -2.46
CA LEU A 54 -12.42 -41.41 -1.23
C LEU A 54 -11.96 -39.95 -1.40
N CYS A 55 -11.33 -39.63 -2.54
CA CYS A 55 -10.93 -38.26 -2.86
C CYS A 55 -12.10 -37.30 -3.08
N SER A 56 -13.28 -37.80 -3.44
CA SER A 56 -14.49 -37.02 -3.68
C SER A 56 -15.46 -36.96 -2.50
N ASP A 57 -15.27 -37.83 -1.50
CA ASP A 57 -16.08 -37.85 -0.28
C ASP A 57 -15.67 -36.70 0.67
N ALA A 58 -16.54 -35.68 0.73
CA ALA A 58 -16.36 -34.51 1.59
C ALA A 58 -16.44 -34.85 3.09
N HIS A 59 -17.20 -35.88 3.48
CA HIS A 59 -17.29 -36.30 4.88
C HIS A 59 -16.00 -37.00 5.30
N TYR A 60 -15.54 -37.97 4.50
CA TYR A 60 -14.27 -38.66 4.74
C TYR A 60 -13.09 -37.68 4.85
N THR A 61 -12.95 -36.78 3.87
CA THR A 61 -11.84 -35.80 3.85
C THR A 61 -11.89 -34.85 5.06
N ALA A 62 -13.07 -34.44 5.52
CA ALA A 62 -13.22 -33.60 6.71
C ALA A 62 -12.90 -34.36 8.02
N VAL A 63 -13.33 -35.61 8.16
CA VAL A 63 -13.02 -36.46 9.32
C VAL A 63 -11.52 -36.78 9.37
N LEU A 64 -10.93 -37.16 8.23
CA LEU A 64 -9.51 -37.43 8.11
C LEU A 64 -8.69 -36.20 8.49
N GLN A 65 -9.05 -35.03 7.95
CA GLN A 65 -8.37 -33.77 8.30
C GLN A 65 -8.44 -33.49 9.81
N LYS A 66 -9.60 -33.66 10.44
CA LYS A 66 -9.75 -33.48 11.89
C LYS A 66 -8.89 -34.45 12.68
N CYS A 67 -8.86 -35.73 12.30
CA CYS A 67 -8.04 -36.73 12.97
C CYS A 67 -6.55 -36.40 12.86
N VAL A 68 -6.08 -36.08 11.65
CA VAL A 68 -4.67 -35.77 11.39
C VAL A 68 -4.24 -34.53 12.19
N LEU A 69 -5.05 -33.46 12.22
CA LEU A 69 -4.74 -32.24 12.97
C LEU A 69 -4.66 -32.44 14.49
N VAL A 70 -5.27 -33.51 15.03
CA VAL A 70 -5.26 -33.81 16.47
C VAL A 70 -4.19 -34.85 16.82
N SER A 71 -3.97 -35.83 15.96
CA SER A 71 -3.14 -37.00 16.24
C SER A 71 -1.73 -36.91 15.68
N CYS A 72 -1.47 -36.02 14.71
CA CYS A 72 -0.16 -35.85 14.07
C CYS A 72 0.47 -34.50 14.42
N THR A 73 1.79 -34.40 14.29
CA THR A 73 2.49 -33.09 14.31
C THR A 73 2.09 -32.24 13.10
N VAL A 74 2.34 -30.93 13.14
CA VAL A 74 2.04 -30.03 12.01
C VAL A 74 2.80 -30.43 10.74
N LYS A 75 4.08 -30.80 10.87
CA LYS A 75 4.90 -31.26 9.74
C LYS A 75 4.33 -32.53 9.11
N GLU A 76 3.96 -33.52 9.93
CA GLU A 76 3.30 -34.74 9.47
C GLU A 76 1.94 -34.48 8.83
N SER A 77 1.17 -33.53 9.38
CA SER A 77 -0.12 -33.10 8.83
C SER A 77 0.04 -32.48 7.45
N LEU A 78 1.04 -31.62 7.25
CA LEU A 78 1.36 -31.03 5.96
C LEU A 78 1.86 -32.07 4.95
N THR A 79 2.75 -32.99 5.37
CA THR A 79 3.20 -34.11 4.53
C THR A 79 2.00 -34.96 4.09
N THR A 80 1.12 -35.30 5.02
CA THR A 80 -0.11 -36.07 4.74
C THR A 80 -0.99 -35.33 3.75
N LYS A 81 -1.18 -34.01 3.93
CA LYS A 81 -1.96 -33.19 3.02
C LYS A 81 -1.33 -33.14 1.62
N ASN A 82 -0.01 -33.03 1.52
CA ASN A 82 0.70 -33.03 0.24
C ASN A 82 0.52 -34.34 -0.51
N VAL A 83 0.77 -35.47 0.17
CA VAL A 83 0.69 -36.80 -0.44
C VAL A 83 -0.75 -37.12 -0.83
N THR A 84 -1.73 -36.87 0.05
CA THR A 84 -3.15 -37.09 -0.27
C THR A 84 -3.65 -36.20 -1.40
N SER A 85 -3.28 -34.91 -1.40
CA SER A 85 -3.64 -33.96 -2.46
C SER A 85 -3.05 -34.37 -3.80
N THR A 86 -1.80 -34.85 -3.82
CA THR A 86 -1.12 -35.34 -5.02
C THR A 86 -1.76 -36.63 -5.52
N ALA A 87 -2.07 -37.56 -4.62
CA ALA A 87 -2.75 -38.81 -4.94
C ALA A 87 -4.15 -38.56 -5.53
N CYS A 88 -4.88 -37.56 -5.02
CA CYS A 88 -6.18 -37.17 -5.54
C CYS A 88 -6.13 -36.34 -6.83
N GLY A 89 -4.94 -36.04 -7.36
CA GLY A 89 -4.78 -35.23 -8.57
C GLY A 89 -5.31 -33.81 -8.42
N ALA A 90 -5.27 -33.25 -7.20
CA ALA A 90 -5.72 -31.89 -6.95
C ALA A 90 -4.87 -30.88 -7.77
N PRO A 91 -5.48 -29.80 -8.29
CA PRO A 91 -4.75 -28.84 -9.10
C PRO A 91 -3.68 -28.12 -8.27
N ILE A 92 -2.45 -28.05 -8.79
CA ILE A 92 -1.38 -27.26 -8.19
C ILE A 92 -1.70 -25.79 -8.44
N ARG A 93 -1.92 -25.04 -7.36
CA ARG A 93 -2.24 -23.61 -7.44
C ARG A 93 -0.97 -22.77 -7.24
N ASP A 94 -0.79 -21.77 -8.09
CA ASP A 94 0.39 -20.89 -8.05
C ASP A 94 0.02 -19.44 -8.40
N HIS A 95 0.02 -18.57 -7.39
CA HIS A 95 -0.20 -17.13 -7.51
C HIS A 95 1.07 -16.29 -7.25
N THR A 96 2.25 -16.90 -7.22
CA THR A 96 3.54 -16.23 -6.92
C THR A 96 3.78 -14.99 -7.79
N LYS A 97 3.50 -15.11 -9.10
CA LYS A 97 3.71 -14.03 -10.08
C LYS A 97 2.85 -12.79 -9.81
N ILE A 98 1.64 -12.97 -9.30
CA ILE A 98 0.72 -11.86 -9.04
C ILE A 98 1.29 -10.95 -7.96
N VAL A 99 1.84 -11.53 -6.88
CA VAL A 99 2.46 -10.80 -5.78
C VAL A 99 3.64 -9.96 -6.25
N SER A 100 4.59 -10.61 -6.94
CA SER A 100 5.81 -9.94 -7.43
C SER A 100 5.50 -8.86 -8.47
N HIS A 101 4.65 -9.14 -9.45
CA HIS A 101 4.29 -8.15 -10.48
C HIS A 101 3.52 -6.96 -9.90
N ALA A 102 2.59 -7.18 -8.98
CA ALA A 102 1.87 -6.09 -8.33
C ALA A 102 2.83 -5.17 -7.55
N GLY A 103 3.74 -5.75 -6.74
CA GLY A 103 4.67 -4.97 -5.94
C GLY A 103 5.73 -4.22 -6.74
N VAL A 104 6.27 -4.83 -7.80
CA VAL A 104 7.26 -4.18 -8.66
C VAL A 104 6.61 -3.10 -9.53
N ALA A 105 5.48 -3.38 -10.17
CA ALA A 105 4.81 -2.42 -11.03
C ALA A 105 4.31 -1.21 -10.24
N GLY A 106 3.65 -1.44 -9.10
CA GLY A 106 3.19 -0.37 -8.21
C GLY A 106 4.35 0.47 -7.66
N GLY A 107 5.41 -0.19 -7.19
CA GLY A 107 6.62 0.48 -6.71
C GLY A 107 7.30 1.37 -7.77
N ILE A 108 7.38 0.92 -9.03
CA ILE A 108 7.90 1.73 -10.14
C ILE A 108 7.05 2.99 -10.36
N VAL A 109 5.72 2.86 -10.37
CA VAL A 109 4.83 4.00 -10.55
C VAL A 109 4.94 4.99 -9.39
N ALA A 110 5.03 4.48 -8.15
CA ALA A 110 5.25 5.30 -6.96
C ALA A 110 6.60 6.03 -6.99
N LEU A 111 7.67 5.36 -7.43
CA LEU A 111 8.99 5.97 -7.62
C LEU A 111 8.98 7.07 -8.68
N VAL A 112 8.31 6.85 -9.82
CA VAL A 112 8.15 7.88 -10.84
C VAL A 112 7.39 9.09 -10.28
N ALA A 113 6.31 8.86 -9.53
CA ALA A 113 5.56 9.93 -8.89
C ALA A 113 6.42 10.72 -7.88
N PHE A 114 7.25 10.03 -7.10
CA PHE A 114 8.21 10.64 -6.18
C PHE A 114 9.29 11.46 -6.91
N ILE A 115 9.87 10.94 -7.99
CA ILE A 115 10.86 11.67 -8.79
C ILE A 115 10.23 12.95 -9.35
N LEU A 116 9.02 12.87 -9.91
CA LEU A 116 8.30 14.05 -10.39
C LEU A 116 8.03 15.07 -9.26
N ARG A 117 7.70 14.58 -8.06
CA ARG A 117 7.57 15.42 -6.87
C ARG A 117 8.89 16.12 -6.53
N MET A 118 10.02 15.42 -6.51
CA MET A 118 11.32 16.00 -6.21
C MET A 118 11.74 17.03 -7.27
N LEU A 119 11.53 16.73 -8.55
CA LEU A 119 11.76 17.69 -9.64
C LEU A 119 10.93 18.96 -9.47
N ALA A 120 9.67 18.85 -9.01
CA ALA A 120 8.82 20.01 -8.69
C ALA A 120 9.37 20.90 -7.57
N ARG A 121 10.29 20.38 -6.76
CA ARG A 121 10.83 21.01 -5.55
C ARG A 121 12.28 21.48 -5.71
N LEU A 122 12.95 21.09 -6.79
CA LEU A 122 14.28 21.60 -7.11
C LEU A 122 14.25 23.12 -7.30
N SER A 123 15.30 23.79 -6.82
CA SER A 123 15.47 25.24 -6.93
C SER A 123 15.52 25.71 -8.39
N CYS A 124 16.03 24.89 -9.31
CA CYS A 124 16.02 25.17 -10.76
C CYS A 124 14.60 25.31 -11.32
N CYS A 125 13.61 24.69 -10.68
CA CYS A 125 12.20 24.81 -11.04
C CYS A 125 11.46 25.83 -10.15
N GLY A 126 12.16 26.61 -9.32
CA GLY A 126 11.58 27.58 -8.38
C GLY A 126 10.83 26.95 -7.20
N GLY A 127 11.21 25.72 -6.82
CA GLY A 127 10.65 24.99 -5.68
C GLY A 127 11.42 25.27 -4.38
N ILE A 128 10.75 25.12 -3.23
CA ILE A 128 11.37 25.12 -1.91
C ILE A 128 11.00 23.78 -1.26
N SER A 129 11.99 23.02 -0.80
CA SER A 129 11.77 21.77 -0.08
C SER A 129 11.16 22.03 1.30
N GLY A 130 10.11 21.30 1.64
CA GLY A 130 9.46 21.38 2.95
C GLY A 130 9.67 20.11 3.79
N ALA A 131 9.17 20.12 5.02
CA ALA A 131 9.15 18.92 5.87
C ALA A 131 8.38 17.76 5.22
N ASP A 132 7.36 18.06 4.41
CA ASP A 132 6.59 17.09 3.65
C ASP A 132 7.45 16.29 2.66
N ASP A 133 8.45 16.93 2.05
CA ASP A 133 9.36 16.29 1.08
C ASP A 133 10.35 15.34 1.78
N TRP A 134 10.91 15.74 2.93
CA TRP A 134 11.80 14.89 3.72
C TRP A 134 11.10 13.65 4.28
N THR A 135 9.88 13.81 4.80
CA THR A 135 9.09 12.66 5.26
C THR A 135 8.72 11.72 4.12
N MET A 136 8.41 12.26 2.92
CA MET A 136 8.14 11.44 1.74
C MET A 136 9.40 10.70 1.27
N MET A 137 10.57 11.33 1.30
CA MET A 137 11.83 10.68 0.98
C MET A 137 12.12 9.50 1.91
N LEU A 138 11.89 9.66 3.23
CA LEU A 138 11.97 8.56 4.19
C LEU A 138 10.95 7.45 3.87
N THR A 139 9.72 7.83 3.53
CA THR A 139 8.65 6.88 3.17
C THR A 139 9.05 6.02 1.97
N VAL A 140 9.58 6.65 0.91
CA VAL A 140 10.04 5.95 -0.30
C VAL A 140 11.28 5.09 -0.03
N ALA A 141 12.18 5.54 0.84
CA ALA A 141 13.33 4.73 1.26
C ALA A 141 12.92 3.43 1.96
N LEU A 142 11.75 3.40 2.63
CA LEU A 142 11.17 2.20 3.22
C LEU A 142 10.32 1.39 2.21
N LEU A 143 9.70 2.07 1.24
CA LEU A 143 8.93 1.44 0.18
C LEU A 143 9.80 0.58 -0.74
N ILE A 144 11.02 1.00 -1.06
CA ILE A 144 11.92 0.25 -1.94
C ILE A 144 12.22 -1.17 -1.38
N PRO A 145 12.64 -1.34 -0.12
CA PRO A 145 12.74 -2.64 0.51
C PRO A 145 11.43 -3.43 0.48
N LEU A 146 10.28 -2.82 0.77
CA LEU A 146 8.97 -3.50 0.72
C LEU A 146 8.72 -4.12 -0.68
N SER A 147 8.93 -3.34 -1.74
CA SER A 147 8.81 -3.83 -3.13
C SER A 147 9.82 -4.94 -3.44
N ALA A 148 11.07 -4.84 -2.95
CA ALA A 148 12.10 -5.85 -3.19
C ALA A 148 11.79 -7.18 -2.45
N LEU A 149 11.32 -7.11 -1.21
CA LEU A 149 10.95 -8.27 -0.40
C LEU A 149 9.76 -9.03 -1.01
N SER A 150 8.86 -8.35 -1.74
CA SER A 150 7.76 -9.01 -2.47
C SER A 150 8.26 -10.04 -3.50
N VAL A 151 9.41 -9.78 -4.13
CA VAL A 151 10.06 -10.72 -5.07
C VAL A 151 10.65 -11.90 -4.31
N VAL A 152 11.35 -11.64 -3.20
CA VAL A 152 11.95 -12.68 -2.35
C VAL A 152 10.88 -13.63 -1.79
N LEU A 153 9.72 -13.09 -1.40
CA LEU A 153 8.57 -13.87 -0.94
C LEU A 153 8.02 -14.76 -2.06
N ALA A 154 7.85 -14.22 -3.26
CA ALA A 154 7.39 -14.98 -4.42
C ALA A 154 8.37 -16.13 -4.77
N ASP A 155 9.67 -15.85 -4.78
CA ASP A 155 10.72 -16.85 -5.04
C ASP A 155 10.77 -17.95 -3.97
N SER A 156 10.50 -17.59 -2.72
CA SER A 156 10.40 -18.56 -1.61
C SER A 156 9.17 -19.45 -1.71
N GLY A 157 8.17 -19.08 -2.54
CA GLY A 157 6.96 -19.87 -2.80
C GLY A 157 5.67 -19.27 -2.24
N LEU A 158 5.65 -18.00 -1.83
CA LEU A 158 4.42 -17.32 -1.40
C LEU A 158 3.38 -17.33 -2.53
N GLY A 159 2.18 -17.81 -2.24
CA GLY A 159 1.14 -18.04 -3.25
C GLY A 159 1.09 -19.43 -3.85
N LYS A 160 1.88 -20.36 -3.31
CA LYS A 160 1.65 -21.80 -3.43
C LYS A 160 1.03 -22.33 -2.15
N ASP A 161 0.38 -23.48 -2.26
CA ASP A 161 -0.19 -24.19 -1.13
C ASP A 161 0.90 -24.59 -0.12
N MET A 162 0.68 -24.33 1.17
CA MET A 162 1.70 -24.49 2.22
C MET A 162 2.29 -25.91 2.28
N TRP A 163 1.48 -26.94 2.03
CA TRP A 163 1.90 -28.33 2.02
C TRP A 163 2.78 -28.71 0.81
N THR A 164 2.84 -27.88 -0.22
CA THR A 164 3.71 -28.12 -1.40
C THR A 164 5.12 -27.56 -1.23
N LEU A 165 5.37 -26.82 -0.15
CA LEU A 165 6.63 -26.11 0.10
C LEU A 165 7.54 -26.88 1.06
N PRO A 166 8.87 -26.78 0.88
CA PRO A 166 9.83 -27.22 1.90
C PRO A 166 9.60 -26.48 3.22
N PHE A 167 9.76 -27.15 4.36
CA PHE A 167 9.54 -26.56 5.68
C PHE A 167 10.46 -25.36 5.97
N ASP A 168 11.69 -25.38 5.45
CA ASP A 168 12.63 -24.26 5.59
C ASP A 168 12.13 -23.01 4.84
N ASN A 169 11.53 -23.19 3.66
CA ASN A 169 10.94 -22.09 2.90
C ASN A 169 9.75 -21.47 3.64
N ILE A 170 8.92 -22.25 4.33
CA ILE A 170 7.82 -21.73 5.13
C ILE A 170 8.36 -20.81 6.23
N THR A 171 9.42 -21.26 6.93
CA THR A 171 10.09 -20.47 7.97
C THR A 171 10.71 -19.20 7.39
N HIS A 172 11.37 -19.30 6.23
CA HIS A 172 11.94 -18.15 5.53
C HIS A 172 10.87 -17.13 5.11
N ILE A 173 9.72 -17.59 4.58
CA ILE A 173 8.58 -16.74 4.23
C ILE A 173 8.11 -15.97 5.46
N LEU A 174 7.88 -16.64 6.60
CA LEU A 174 7.42 -15.99 7.82
C LEU A 174 8.45 -15.00 8.39
N TYR A 175 9.74 -15.32 8.28
CA TYR A 175 10.82 -14.42 8.68
C TYR A 175 10.86 -13.14 7.84
N VAL A 176 10.81 -13.27 6.51
CA VAL A 176 10.75 -12.11 5.60
C VAL A 176 9.48 -11.30 5.85
N TYR A 177 8.37 -12.02 6.04
CA TYR A 177 7.06 -11.42 6.29
C TYR A 177 7.02 -10.56 7.56
N PHE A 178 7.69 -11.00 8.63
CA PHE A 178 7.83 -10.19 9.84
C PHE A 178 8.44 -8.81 9.58
N TRP A 179 9.49 -8.74 8.76
CA TRP A 179 10.13 -7.48 8.40
C TRP A 179 9.28 -6.65 7.42
N ASP A 180 8.62 -7.31 6.48
CA ASP A 180 7.69 -6.69 5.54
C ASP A 180 6.53 -5.99 6.27
N GLU A 181 5.97 -6.63 7.31
CA GLU A 181 4.92 -6.05 8.16
C GLU A 181 5.39 -4.77 8.86
N LEU A 182 6.63 -4.74 9.38
CA LEU A 182 7.19 -3.54 10.03
C LEU A 182 7.40 -2.38 9.07
N LEU A 183 7.82 -2.67 7.83
CA LEU A 183 7.94 -1.67 6.77
C LEU A 183 6.55 -1.11 6.42
N TYR A 184 5.57 -1.98 6.21
CA TYR A 184 4.19 -1.61 5.94
C TYR A 184 3.60 -0.69 7.03
N LEU A 185 3.72 -1.10 8.30
CA LEU A 185 3.23 -0.33 9.46
C LEU A 185 3.93 1.03 9.61
N SER A 186 5.09 1.21 8.99
CA SER A 186 5.83 2.48 8.97
C SER A 186 5.47 3.36 7.77
N ILE A 187 5.34 2.79 6.58
CA ILE A 187 5.07 3.52 5.33
C ILE A 187 3.71 4.24 5.40
N LEU A 188 2.68 3.59 5.93
CA LEU A 188 1.33 4.16 5.99
C LEU A 188 1.25 5.47 6.81
N PRO A 189 1.64 5.50 8.10
CA PRO A 189 1.59 6.73 8.89
C PRO A 189 2.55 7.80 8.35
N LEU A 190 3.74 7.43 7.85
CA LEU A 190 4.67 8.40 7.27
C LEU A 190 4.11 9.09 6.02
N THR A 191 3.41 8.34 5.17
CA THR A 191 2.69 8.88 4.00
C THR A 191 1.66 9.93 4.44
N LYS A 192 0.84 9.58 5.44
CA LYS A 192 -0.18 10.47 6.01
C LYS A 192 0.43 11.71 6.65
N ILE A 193 1.54 11.55 7.39
CA ILE A 193 2.28 12.66 8.01
C ILE A 193 2.84 13.62 6.94
N SER A 194 3.38 13.10 5.84
CA SER A 194 3.82 13.93 4.70
C SER A 194 2.67 14.77 4.13
N ILE A 195 1.48 14.16 3.96
CA ILE A 195 0.26 14.89 3.52
C ILE A 195 -0.11 15.97 4.54
N CYS A 196 -0.07 15.67 5.84
CA CYS A 196 -0.37 16.66 6.88
C CYS A 196 0.64 17.82 6.90
N PHE A 197 1.94 17.56 6.72
CA PHE A 197 2.93 18.64 6.58
C PHE A 197 2.65 19.52 5.35
N PHE A 198 2.21 18.91 4.25
CA PHE A 198 1.79 19.65 3.08
C PHE A 198 0.56 20.54 3.36
N TYR A 199 -0.40 20.07 4.17
CA TYR A 199 -1.54 20.87 4.61
C TYR A 199 -1.13 22.07 5.48
N LEU A 200 -0.23 21.86 6.45
CA LEU A 200 0.31 22.93 7.29
C LEU A 200 1.02 24.02 6.49
N ARG A 201 1.61 23.64 5.34
CA ARG A 201 2.30 24.57 4.45
C ARG A 201 1.34 25.43 3.62
N ILE A 202 0.18 24.89 3.24
CA ILE A 202 -0.79 25.61 2.38
C ILE A 202 -1.73 26.49 3.19
N PHE A 203 -2.26 25.96 4.29
CA PHE A 203 -3.37 26.59 4.99
C PHE A 203 -2.86 27.28 6.27
N PRO A 204 -2.89 28.63 6.31
CA PRO A 204 -2.42 29.39 7.47
C PRO A 204 -3.41 29.42 8.65
N ASP A 205 -4.66 28.96 8.45
CA ASP A 205 -5.71 29.01 9.47
C ASP A 205 -5.33 28.26 10.76
N GLN A 206 -5.38 28.94 11.91
CA GLN A 206 -4.87 28.40 13.17
C GLN A 206 -5.66 27.18 13.66
N ARG A 207 -7.01 27.19 13.50
CA ARG A 207 -7.85 26.05 13.93
C ARG A 207 -7.54 24.80 13.12
N PHE A 208 -7.37 24.97 11.81
CA PHE A 208 -6.95 23.92 10.91
C PHE A 208 -5.55 23.39 11.21
N ARG A 209 -4.59 24.27 11.51
CA ARG A 209 -3.23 23.85 11.89
C ARG A 209 -3.26 23.01 13.17
N ILE A 210 -4.03 23.40 14.18
CA ILE A 210 -4.21 22.60 15.41
C ILE A 210 -4.78 21.22 15.08
N ALA A 211 -5.87 21.15 14.30
CA ALA A 211 -6.46 19.88 13.88
C ALA A 211 -5.46 18.99 13.11
N THR A 212 -4.60 19.60 12.29
CA THR A 212 -3.57 18.90 11.52
C THR A 212 -2.45 18.36 12.42
N TYR A 213 -2.01 19.13 13.43
CA TYR A 213 -1.05 18.64 14.41
C TYR A 213 -1.62 17.47 15.23
N VAL A 214 -2.90 17.51 15.60
CA VAL A 214 -3.57 16.37 16.25
C VAL A 214 -3.55 15.14 15.35
N ALA A 215 -3.87 15.29 14.06
CA ALA A 215 -3.81 14.18 13.11
C ALA A 215 -2.39 13.60 12.96
N ILE A 216 -1.35 14.45 12.95
CA ILE A 216 0.06 14.02 12.97
C ILE A 216 0.35 13.21 14.24
N SER A 217 -0.04 13.72 15.41
CA SER A 217 0.16 13.03 16.69
C SER A 217 -0.53 11.66 16.73
N LEU A 218 -1.74 11.54 16.19
CA LEU A 218 -2.44 10.27 16.09
C LEU A 218 -1.71 9.27 15.17
N ASN A 219 -1.18 9.73 14.03
CA ASN A 219 -0.40 8.88 13.12
C ASN A 219 0.93 8.43 13.74
N VAL A 220 1.63 9.32 14.46
CA VAL A 220 2.85 8.97 15.18
C VAL A 220 2.56 7.96 16.30
N GLY A 221 1.47 8.17 17.05
CA GLY A 221 1.02 7.24 18.08
C GLY A 221 0.69 5.86 17.52
N TYR A 222 -0.05 5.80 16.41
CA TYR A 222 -0.31 4.56 15.67
C TYR A 222 0.98 3.87 15.24
N TRP A 223 1.89 4.62 14.62
CA TRP A 223 3.17 4.08 14.13
C TRP A 223 3.98 3.43 15.24
N ILE A 224 4.22 4.16 16.33
CA ILE A 224 5.03 3.67 17.46
C ILE A 224 4.33 2.49 18.13
N ALA A 225 3.02 2.58 18.38
CA ALA A 225 2.29 1.54 19.07
C ALA A 225 2.32 0.21 18.29
N PHE A 226 1.96 0.22 17.01
CA PHE A 226 1.89 -1.00 16.23
C PHE A 226 3.26 -1.58 15.89
N VAL A 227 4.28 -0.75 15.66
CA VAL A 227 5.66 -1.26 15.50
C VAL A 227 6.13 -1.96 16.77
N LEU A 228 5.90 -1.38 17.96
CA LEU A 228 6.29 -2.02 19.22
C LEU A 228 5.49 -3.30 19.49
N ILE A 229 4.19 -3.31 19.19
CA ILE A 229 3.35 -4.50 19.32
C ILE A 229 3.85 -5.61 18.40
N SER A 230 4.14 -5.32 17.12
CA SER A 230 4.67 -6.31 16.16
C SER A 230 6.07 -6.80 16.54
N VAL A 231 6.98 -5.90 16.93
CA VAL A 231 8.34 -6.28 17.37
C VAL A 231 8.31 -7.19 18.61
N PHE A 232 7.37 -6.97 19.53
CA PHE A 232 7.23 -7.76 20.74
C PHE A 232 6.06 -8.76 20.68
N GLN A 233 5.60 -9.12 19.47
CA GLN A 233 4.42 -9.96 19.30
C GLN A 233 4.59 -11.36 19.89
N CYS A 234 5.83 -11.87 19.95
CA CYS A 234 6.18 -13.18 20.49
C CYS A 234 7.30 -13.09 21.54
N ARG A 235 7.25 -13.99 22.53
CA ARG A 235 8.27 -14.18 23.56
C ARG A 235 8.68 -15.67 23.62
N PRO A 236 9.94 -16.02 23.28
CA PRO A 236 10.96 -15.18 22.65
C PRO A 236 10.62 -14.79 21.19
N LEU A 237 11.30 -13.76 20.66
CA LEU A 237 11.06 -13.22 19.31
C LEU A 237 11.09 -14.26 18.17
N PRO A 238 11.97 -15.29 18.18
CA PRO A 238 11.99 -16.30 17.13
C PRO A 238 10.66 -17.05 16.94
N GLY A 239 9.78 -17.03 17.95
CA GLY A 239 8.42 -17.53 17.81
C GLY A 239 7.60 -16.84 16.71
N ALA A 240 7.99 -15.65 16.24
CA ALA A 240 7.31 -14.99 15.13
C ALA A 240 7.39 -15.79 13.81
N TRP A 241 8.47 -16.54 13.59
CA TRP A 241 8.66 -17.34 12.37
C TRP A 241 8.83 -18.84 12.62
N HIS A 242 9.05 -19.29 13.85
CA HIS A 242 9.11 -20.72 14.20
C HIS A 242 7.81 -21.29 14.79
N ARG A 243 6.83 -20.45 15.16
CA ARG A 243 5.60 -20.95 15.82
C ARG A 243 4.74 -21.85 14.94
N TRP A 244 4.84 -21.76 13.61
CA TRP A 244 3.93 -22.45 12.70
C TRP A 244 3.93 -23.98 12.83
N TYR A 245 5.01 -24.59 13.33
CA TYR A 245 5.10 -26.04 13.53
C TYR A 245 4.88 -26.50 14.98
N GLU A 246 4.60 -25.58 15.91
CA GLU A 246 4.18 -25.83 17.30
C GLU A 246 5.06 -26.77 18.16
N GLU A 247 6.32 -27.03 17.78
CA GLU A 247 7.22 -27.91 18.56
C GLU A 247 7.76 -27.23 19.83
N GLU A 248 7.76 -25.89 19.89
CA GLU A 248 8.23 -25.11 21.03
C GLU A 248 7.13 -24.22 21.62
N ASN A 249 7.15 -24.05 22.95
CA ASN A 249 6.18 -23.24 23.68
C ASN A 249 6.48 -21.73 23.53
N TYR A 250 6.16 -21.17 22.36
CA TYR A 250 6.19 -19.73 22.13
C TYR A 250 4.90 -19.06 22.64
N LYS A 251 5.04 -18.01 23.45
CA LYS A 251 3.90 -17.17 23.84
C LYS A 251 3.85 -15.96 22.93
N CYS A 252 2.82 -15.86 22.10
CA CYS A 252 2.57 -14.66 21.29
C CYS A 252 1.20 -14.06 21.60
N ASN A 253 1.03 -12.80 21.24
CA ASN A 253 -0.27 -12.14 21.29
C ASN A 253 -1.23 -12.73 20.23
N HIS A 254 -2.47 -12.23 20.22
CA HIS A 254 -3.45 -12.58 19.21
C HIS A 254 -3.16 -11.82 17.90
N ILE A 255 -2.30 -12.40 17.04
CA ILE A 255 -1.84 -11.81 15.78
C ILE A 255 -3.01 -11.35 14.89
N ASN A 256 -4.08 -12.15 14.79
CA ASN A 256 -5.28 -11.78 14.03
C ASN A 256 -5.97 -10.53 14.60
N ALA A 257 -6.11 -10.45 15.93
CA ALA A 257 -6.71 -9.30 16.60
C ALA A 257 -5.85 -8.04 16.46
N GLN A 258 -4.52 -8.18 16.55
CA GLN A 258 -3.57 -7.11 16.25
C GLN A 258 -3.76 -6.60 14.82
N GLY A 259 -3.82 -7.50 13.84
CA GLY A 259 -4.03 -7.15 12.43
C GLY A 259 -5.35 -6.40 12.20
N TRP A 260 -6.45 -6.86 12.80
CA TRP A 260 -7.76 -6.19 12.70
C TRP A 260 -7.74 -4.80 13.34
N ALA A 261 -7.14 -4.66 14.52
CA ALA A 261 -7.00 -3.38 15.18
C ALA A 261 -6.16 -2.40 14.35
N ALA A 262 -5.05 -2.87 13.78
CA ALA A 262 -4.19 -2.07 12.90
C ALA A 262 -4.97 -1.61 11.65
N ALA A 263 -5.66 -2.53 10.98
CA ALA A 263 -6.42 -2.22 9.77
C ALA A 263 -7.54 -1.20 10.03
N VAL A 264 -8.33 -1.38 11.10
CA VAL A 264 -9.44 -0.48 11.44
C VAL A 264 -8.91 0.90 11.84
N LEU A 265 -7.89 0.98 12.69
CA LEU A 265 -7.34 2.26 13.11
C LEU A 265 -6.66 3.01 11.95
N ASN A 266 -5.93 2.31 11.08
CA ASN A 266 -5.36 2.91 9.88
C ASN A 266 -6.45 3.51 8.97
N MET A 267 -7.54 2.77 8.74
CA MET A 267 -8.69 3.24 7.94
C MET A 267 -9.33 4.50 8.55
N VAL A 268 -9.49 4.55 9.87
CA VAL A 268 -9.98 5.76 10.57
C VAL A 268 -9.03 6.93 10.35
N LEU A 269 -7.71 6.71 10.43
CA LEU A 269 -6.72 7.75 10.17
C LEU A 269 -6.74 8.24 8.70
N ASP A 270 -6.98 7.35 7.73
CA ASP A 270 -7.19 7.73 6.33
C ASP A 270 -8.38 8.69 6.18
N ILE A 271 -9.51 8.36 6.81
CA ILE A 271 -10.71 9.22 6.78
C ILE A 271 -10.42 10.58 7.43
N ILE A 272 -9.74 10.60 8.59
CA ILE A 272 -9.40 11.85 9.30
C ILE A 272 -8.57 12.76 8.39
N VAL A 273 -7.51 12.23 7.78
CA VAL A 273 -6.61 13.02 6.91
C VAL A 273 -7.35 13.49 5.65
N MET A 274 -8.20 12.64 5.06
CA MET A 274 -8.99 12.98 3.88
C MET A 274 -10.03 14.09 4.13
N VAL A 275 -10.73 14.06 5.27
CA VAL A 275 -11.79 15.02 5.59
C VAL A 275 -11.24 16.39 5.97
N LEU A 276 -10.03 16.43 6.55
CA LEU A 276 -9.40 17.62 7.08
C LEU A 276 -9.40 18.83 6.11
N PRO A 277 -8.93 18.72 4.85
CA PRO A 277 -8.95 19.83 3.89
C PRO A 277 -10.35 20.21 3.38
N LEU A 278 -11.34 19.31 3.43
CA LEU A 278 -12.68 19.55 2.84
C LEU A 278 -13.39 20.72 3.50
N ARG A 279 -13.23 20.86 4.82
CA ARG A 279 -13.83 21.97 5.57
C ARG A 279 -13.35 23.32 5.05
N GLN A 280 -12.07 23.43 4.69
CA GLN A 280 -11.51 24.68 4.16
C GLN A 280 -11.85 24.91 2.69
N LEU A 281 -12.03 23.83 1.93
CA LEU A 281 -12.39 23.92 0.51
C LEU A 281 -13.85 24.33 0.30
N TYR A 282 -14.75 23.97 1.22
CA TYR A 282 -16.17 24.33 1.11
C TYR A 282 -16.42 25.84 1.19
N GLY A 283 -15.56 26.58 1.91
CA GLY A 283 -15.67 28.04 2.05
C GLY A 283 -15.04 28.85 0.92
N LEU A 284 -14.36 28.22 -0.06
CA LEU A 284 -13.52 28.91 -1.03
C LEU A 284 -14.13 28.89 -2.45
N ASN A 285 -14.46 30.08 -2.98
CA ASN A 285 -14.95 30.25 -4.36
C ASN A 285 -13.83 29.99 -5.40
N LEU A 286 -13.58 28.72 -5.69
CA LEU A 286 -12.55 28.28 -6.65
C LEU A 286 -13.08 28.26 -8.09
N SER A 287 -12.24 28.64 -9.05
CA SER A 287 -12.52 28.47 -10.48
C SER A 287 -12.76 26.99 -10.83
N VAL A 288 -13.56 26.70 -11.85
CA VAL A 288 -13.93 25.32 -12.26
C VAL A 288 -12.71 24.43 -12.45
N LYS A 289 -11.62 24.97 -13.02
CA LYS A 289 -10.33 24.28 -13.15
C LYS A 289 -9.72 23.93 -11.80
N ARG A 290 -9.74 24.82 -10.81
CA ARG A 290 -9.19 24.52 -9.46
C ARG A 290 -10.07 23.53 -8.70
N LYS A 291 -11.39 23.61 -8.88
CA LYS A 291 -12.36 22.68 -8.30
C LYS A 291 -12.17 21.24 -8.80
N SER A 292 -11.85 21.04 -10.09
CA SER A 292 -11.63 19.68 -10.62
C SER A 292 -10.42 18.99 -9.98
N TYR A 293 -9.30 19.68 -9.79
CA TYR A 293 -8.14 19.08 -9.12
C TYR A 293 -8.38 18.77 -7.65
N VAL A 294 -9.12 19.62 -6.95
CA VAL A 294 -9.53 19.35 -5.56
C VAL A 294 -10.40 18.09 -5.52
N MET A 295 -11.33 17.94 -6.46
CA MET A 295 -12.12 16.71 -6.61
C MET A 295 -11.24 15.50 -6.92
N CYS A 296 -10.23 15.62 -7.80
CA CYS A 296 -9.29 14.52 -8.07
C CYS A 296 -8.51 14.07 -6.82
N MET A 297 -8.01 15.03 -6.01
CA MET A 297 -7.31 14.70 -4.76
C MET A 297 -8.25 14.00 -3.76
N PHE A 298 -9.52 14.41 -3.71
CA PHE A 298 -10.52 13.79 -2.85
C PHE A 298 -10.93 12.39 -3.34
N SER A 299 -11.15 12.20 -4.65
CA SER A 299 -11.45 10.90 -5.23
C SER A 299 -10.38 9.86 -4.94
N LEU A 300 -9.11 10.29 -4.87
CA LEU A 300 -8.01 9.39 -4.53
C LEU A 300 -7.98 9.03 -3.04
N GLY A 301 -8.36 9.97 -2.15
CA GLY A 301 -8.59 9.64 -0.74
C GLY A 301 -9.68 8.58 -0.58
N ILE A 302 -10.79 8.71 -1.31
CA ILE A 302 -11.85 7.68 -1.33
C ILE A 302 -11.29 6.36 -1.86
N PHE A 303 -10.52 6.39 -2.95
CA PHE A 303 -9.94 5.18 -3.53
C PHE A 303 -9.00 4.45 -2.55
N VAL A 304 -8.14 5.17 -1.82
CA VAL A 304 -7.30 4.58 -0.77
C VAL A 304 -8.17 3.95 0.32
N THR A 305 -9.22 4.62 0.79
CA THR A 305 -10.10 4.04 1.81
C THR A 305 -10.82 2.77 1.33
N LEU A 306 -11.18 2.69 0.05
CA LEU A 306 -11.75 1.46 -0.54
C LEU A 306 -10.74 0.32 -0.54
N ILE A 307 -9.47 0.58 -0.86
CA ILE A 307 -8.39 -0.41 -0.77
C ILE A 307 -8.25 -0.92 0.67
N SER A 308 -8.28 -0.03 1.67
CA SER A 308 -8.22 -0.41 3.08
C SER A 308 -9.38 -1.31 3.50
N ILE A 309 -10.59 -1.10 2.96
CA ILE A 309 -11.78 -1.95 3.22
C ILE A 309 -11.58 -3.34 2.61
N LEU A 310 -11.11 -3.42 1.37
CA LEU A 310 -10.84 -4.70 0.70
C LEU A 310 -9.75 -5.50 1.43
N ARG A 311 -8.71 -4.81 1.93
CA ARG A 311 -7.68 -5.40 2.78
C ARG A 311 -8.27 -5.95 4.08
N LEU A 312 -9.11 -5.19 4.78
CA LEU A 312 -9.75 -5.65 6.02
C LEU A 312 -10.62 -6.90 5.79
N ASN A 313 -11.38 -6.95 4.69
CA ASN A 313 -12.16 -8.13 4.32
C ASN A 313 -11.25 -9.36 4.12
N SER A 314 -10.15 -9.16 3.38
CA SER A 314 -9.15 -10.21 3.13
C SER A 314 -8.55 -10.73 4.43
N LEU A 315 -8.28 -9.84 5.39
CA LEU A 315 -7.72 -10.19 6.70
C LEU A 315 -8.72 -10.93 7.60
N ILE A 316 -10.01 -10.61 7.51
CA ILE A 316 -11.07 -11.35 8.21
C ILE A 316 -11.19 -12.77 7.64
N HIS A 317 -11.14 -12.93 6.32
CA HIS A 317 -11.15 -14.25 5.68
C HIS A 317 -9.92 -15.08 6.10
N PHE A 318 -8.74 -14.46 6.08
CA PHE A 318 -7.48 -15.08 6.46
C PHE A 318 -7.47 -15.62 7.90
N ALA A 319 -8.13 -14.94 8.85
CA ALA A 319 -8.12 -15.36 10.26
C ALA A 319 -8.71 -16.75 10.52
N SER A 320 -9.44 -17.32 9.56
CA SER A 320 -10.09 -18.63 9.65
C SER A 320 -9.37 -19.76 8.88
N THR A 321 -8.29 -19.44 8.15
CA THR A 321 -7.64 -20.42 7.26
C THR A 321 -6.48 -21.16 7.91
N THR A 322 -6.25 -22.39 7.46
CA THR A 322 -5.08 -23.22 7.79
C THR A 322 -3.97 -23.13 6.74
N ASN A 323 -4.21 -22.48 5.59
CA ASN A 323 -3.26 -22.40 4.49
C ASN A 323 -2.64 -21.00 4.39
N LEU A 324 -1.65 -20.77 5.26
CA LEU A 324 -1.03 -19.45 5.43
C LEU A 324 -0.46 -18.91 4.12
N THR A 325 0.34 -19.68 3.39
CA THR A 325 1.07 -19.18 2.21
C THR A 325 0.18 -18.88 1.00
N TRP A 326 -0.98 -19.52 0.90
CA TRP A 326 -1.95 -19.29 -0.17
C TRP A 326 -2.85 -18.08 0.12
N ASP A 327 -3.51 -18.08 1.27
CA ASP A 327 -4.52 -17.06 1.60
C ASP A 327 -3.89 -15.71 1.96
N TYR A 328 -2.63 -15.72 2.41
CA TYR A 328 -1.90 -14.50 2.72
C TYR A 328 -1.61 -13.63 1.49
N VAL A 329 -1.52 -14.22 0.29
CA VAL A 329 -1.31 -13.49 -0.97
C VAL A 329 -2.24 -12.30 -1.10
N THR A 330 -3.52 -12.50 -0.75
CA THR A 330 -4.53 -11.46 -0.90
C THR A 330 -4.29 -10.29 0.04
N VAL A 331 -3.91 -10.57 1.28
CA VAL A 331 -3.55 -9.54 2.26
C VAL A 331 -2.29 -8.80 1.82
N GLY A 332 -1.29 -9.54 1.32
CA GLY A 332 -0.01 -8.99 0.84
C GLY A 332 -0.18 -8.01 -0.31
N TYR A 333 -0.81 -8.42 -1.42
CA TYR A 333 -0.92 -7.54 -2.59
C TYR A 333 -1.78 -6.29 -2.29
N TRP A 334 -2.86 -6.40 -1.50
CA TRP A 334 -3.64 -5.23 -1.11
C TRP A 334 -2.83 -4.26 -0.25
N SER A 335 -1.97 -4.78 0.63
CA SER A 335 -1.08 -3.96 1.47
C SER A 335 -0.05 -3.21 0.62
N THR A 336 0.55 -3.86 -0.37
CA THR A 336 1.49 -3.20 -1.30
C THR A 336 0.80 -2.13 -2.14
N ILE A 337 -0.37 -2.44 -2.71
CA ILE A 337 -1.17 -1.47 -3.48
C ILE A 337 -1.56 -0.27 -2.60
N GLU A 338 -1.94 -0.50 -1.33
CA GLU A 338 -2.27 0.57 -0.39
C GLU A 338 -1.10 1.53 -0.18
N CYS A 339 0.11 0.99 0.03
CA CYS A 339 1.33 1.78 0.16
C CYS A 339 1.66 2.58 -1.11
N ASP A 340 1.65 1.91 -2.28
CA ASP A 340 2.00 2.54 -3.57
C ASP A 340 1.01 3.66 -3.91
N VAL A 341 -0.29 3.38 -3.83
CA VAL A 341 -1.34 4.36 -4.11
C VAL A 341 -1.29 5.51 -3.11
N GLY A 342 -0.99 5.24 -1.83
CA GLY A 342 -0.79 6.26 -0.82
C GLY A 342 0.34 7.24 -1.19
N VAL A 343 1.51 6.72 -1.57
CA VAL A 343 2.65 7.53 -2.00
C VAL A 343 2.34 8.32 -3.26
N ILE A 344 1.70 7.69 -4.25
CA ILE A 344 1.26 8.37 -5.49
C ILE A 344 0.33 9.53 -5.14
N CYS A 345 -0.69 9.28 -4.30
CA CYS A 345 -1.65 10.29 -3.87
C CYS A 345 -0.96 11.48 -3.17
N ALA A 346 -0.02 11.21 -2.28
CA ALA A 346 0.76 12.23 -1.60
C ALA A 346 1.67 13.04 -2.55
N CYS A 347 2.09 12.47 -3.68
CA CYS A 347 2.94 13.15 -4.66
C CYS A 347 2.17 14.07 -5.63
N LEU A 348 0.90 13.79 -5.90
CA LEU A 348 0.09 14.54 -6.87
C LEU A 348 0.04 16.07 -6.69
N PRO A 349 -0.09 16.63 -5.48
CA PRO A 349 -0.09 18.08 -5.34
C PRO A 349 1.21 18.73 -5.85
N ALA A 350 2.37 18.07 -5.64
CA ALA A 350 3.65 18.54 -6.13
C ALA A 350 3.74 18.38 -7.66
N ILE A 351 3.32 17.23 -8.19
CA ILE A 351 3.25 16.98 -9.65
C ILE A 351 2.41 18.05 -10.33
N ARG A 352 1.24 18.40 -9.76
CA ARG A 352 0.40 19.49 -10.26
C ARG A 352 1.16 20.82 -10.29
N SER A 353 1.91 21.14 -9.23
CA SER A 353 2.69 22.39 -9.19
C SER A 353 3.75 22.45 -10.29
N LEU A 354 4.36 21.31 -10.64
CA LEU A 354 5.30 21.19 -11.76
C LEU A 354 4.61 21.35 -13.12
N LEU A 355 3.50 20.65 -13.35
CA LEU A 355 2.77 20.72 -14.62
C LEU A 355 2.31 22.14 -14.96
N ARG A 356 1.89 22.93 -13.95
CA ARG A 356 1.54 24.35 -14.13
C ARG A 356 2.72 25.21 -14.55
N ARG A 357 3.95 24.84 -14.20
CA ARG A 357 5.18 25.59 -14.53
C ARG A 357 5.74 25.19 -15.90
N VAL A 358 5.72 23.91 -16.23
CA VAL A 358 6.28 23.37 -17.49
C VAL A 358 5.36 23.62 -18.69
N SER A 359 4.04 23.54 -18.51
CA SER A 359 3.07 23.78 -19.60
C SER A 359 1.96 24.74 -19.17
N PRO A 360 2.27 26.04 -19.04
CA PRO A 360 1.27 27.06 -18.69
C PRO A 360 0.16 27.19 -19.76
N GLY A 361 0.40 26.79 -21.00
CA GLY A 361 -0.62 26.80 -22.07
C GLY A 361 -1.74 25.76 -21.89
N LEU A 362 -1.42 24.55 -21.41
CA LEU A 362 -2.43 23.51 -21.12
C LEU A 362 -2.93 23.54 -19.65
N PHE A 363 -2.07 23.93 -18.70
CA PHE A 363 -2.34 23.83 -17.25
C PHE A 363 -2.39 25.18 -16.52
N GLY A 364 -2.14 26.30 -17.21
CA GLY A 364 -2.30 27.65 -16.67
C GLY A 364 -3.76 28.08 -16.59
N ASP A 365 -4.04 29.01 -15.67
CA ASP A 365 -5.35 29.66 -15.63
C ASP A 365 -5.47 30.51 -16.90
N SER A 366 -6.53 30.27 -17.68
CA SER A 366 -6.90 31.13 -18.81
C SER A 366 -7.54 32.40 -18.26
N ALA A 367 -6.82 33.13 -17.40
CA ALA A 367 -7.13 34.52 -17.15
C ALA A 367 -6.58 35.28 -18.36
N LYS A 368 -7.42 35.46 -19.38
CA LYS A 368 -7.22 36.51 -20.37
C LYS A 368 -7.04 37.81 -19.59
N ALA A 369 -5.81 38.24 -19.38
CA ALA A 369 -5.53 39.65 -19.21
C ALA A 369 -5.97 40.30 -20.52
N LYS A 370 -7.20 40.84 -20.55
CA LYS A 370 -7.58 41.83 -21.55
C LYS A 370 -6.74 43.07 -21.25
N SER A 371 -5.47 43.04 -21.61
CA SER A 371 -4.68 44.23 -21.83
C SER A 371 -5.16 44.79 -23.16
N SER A 372 -6.25 45.55 -23.10
CA SER A 372 -6.70 46.38 -24.21
C SER A 372 -5.79 47.61 -24.26
N TYR A 373 -4.54 47.43 -24.70
CA TYR A 373 -3.85 48.53 -25.37
C TYR A 373 -4.43 48.60 -26.78
N ALA A 374 -5.59 49.24 -26.88
CA ALA A 374 -6.09 49.75 -28.15
C ALA A 374 -5.21 50.96 -28.48
N MET A 375 -4.14 50.73 -29.23
CA MET A 375 -3.41 51.81 -29.90
C MET A 375 -4.17 52.08 -31.20
N ASP A 376 -5.17 52.95 -31.12
CA ASP A 376 -5.95 53.37 -32.28
C ASP A 376 -5.37 54.68 -32.86
N SER A 377 -4.84 54.52 -34.08
CA SER A 377 -4.87 55.43 -35.23
C SER A 377 -4.46 56.93 -35.15
N HIS A 378 -3.43 57.24 -35.95
CA HIS A 378 -3.38 58.25 -37.02
C HIS A 378 -3.87 59.72 -36.82
N SER A 379 -2.98 60.63 -37.29
CA SER A 379 -3.24 61.79 -38.16
C SER A 379 -3.16 63.22 -37.57
N ARG A 380 -2.13 63.94 -38.06
CA ARG A 380 -2.07 65.35 -38.49
C ARG A 380 -3.22 66.30 -38.10
N GLY A 381 -2.85 67.44 -37.50
CA GLY A 381 -3.69 68.64 -37.48
C GLY A 381 -3.04 69.81 -36.72
N ASN A 382 -2.71 70.87 -37.45
CA ASN A 382 -2.20 72.16 -36.98
C ASN A 382 -3.35 73.03 -36.44
N GLY A 383 -3.14 73.85 -35.38
CA GLY A 383 -4.02 75.00 -35.08
C GLY A 383 -4.46 75.24 -33.63
N SER A 384 -3.96 76.35 -33.07
CA SER A 384 -4.59 77.36 -32.19
C SER A 384 -5.32 76.97 -30.88
N GLN A 385 -4.85 77.65 -29.80
CA GLN A 385 -5.55 78.21 -28.64
C GLN A 385 -7.05 77.86 -28.44
N PHE A 386 -7.40 77.38 -27.24
CA PHE A 386 -8.36 78.05 -26.33
C PHE A 386 -8.34 77.39 -24.94
N ALA A 387 -8.49 78.22 -23.91
CA ALA A 387 -8.49 77.85 -22.50
C ALA A 387 -9.77 77.14 -22.05
N ALA A 388 -9.67 76.22 -21.08
CA ALA A 388 -10.79 75.80 -20.24
C ALA A 388 -10.32 75.29 -18.85
N VAL A 389 -10.57 76.13 -17.84
CA VAL A 389 -10.98 75.88 -16.44
C VAL A 389 -10.53 74.58 -15.74
N PRO A 390 -9.82 74.65 -14.59
CA PRO A 390 -9.62 73.50 -13.71
C PRO A 390 -10.85 73.29 -12.81
N VAL A 391 -11.49 72.12 -12.93
CA VAL A 391 -12.46 71.65 -11.94
C VAL A 391 -11.69 71.05 -10.77
N GLN A 392 -11.72 71.80 -9.67
CA GLN A 392 -11.25 71.43 -8.35
C GLN A 392 -12.16 70.31 -7.81
N ASN A 393 -11.61 69.12 -7.52
CA ASN A 393 -12.33 68.14 -6.70
C ASN A 393 -11.58 67.89 -5.39
N LYS A 394 -12.26 68.28 -4.30
CA LYS A 394 -11.92 68.12 -2.90
C LYS A 394 -11.98 66.64 -2.50
N ASN A 395 -10.85 66.06 -2.12
CA ASN A 395 -10.76 65.22 -0.91
C ASN A 395 -9.28 64.88 -0.61
N PRO A 396 -8.70 65.43 0.47
CA PRO A 396 -7.35 65.09 0.91
C PRO A 396 -7.43 63.84 1.79
N GLY A 397 -6.67 62.78 1.47
CA GLY A 397 -6.57 61.71 2.46
C GLY A 397 -5.92 60.38 2.08
N ARG A 398 -5.72 60.02 0.81
CA ARG A 398 -4.99 58.79 0.44
C ARG A 398 -4.23 58.95 -0.87
N GLN A 399 -3.04 59.54 -0.78
CA GLN A 399 -2.06 59.53 -1.85
C GLN A 399 -1.35 58.18 -1.82
N PHE A 400 -1.63 57.34 -2.83
CA PHE A 400 -1.01 56.03 -3.01
C PHE A 400 0.36 56.26 -3.67
N TYR A 401 1.45 55.98 -2.94
CA TYR A 401 2.80 56.03 -3.48
C TYR A 401 3.17 54.62 -4.00
N PRO A 402 3.42 54.46 -5.31
CA PRO A 402 4.06 53.25 -5.84
C PRO A 402 5.51 53.22 -5.36
N LEU A 403 5.94 52.09 -4.78
CA LEU A 403 7.34 51.80 -4.49
C LEU A 403 8.01 51.37 -5.79
N ASP A 404 8.54 52.34 -6.55
CA ASP A 404 9.56 52.09 -7.57
C ASP A 404 10.94 52.40 -6.96
N ASP A 405 11.79 51.38 -7.02
CA ASP A 405 13.25 51.40 -7.10
C ASP A 405 14.02 52.27 -6.08
N ILE A 406 14.26 51.69 -4.90
CA ILE A 406 15.47 52.02 -4.13
C ILE A 406 16.60 51.22 -4.77
N ASP A 407 17.29 51.84 -5.72
CA ASP A 407 18.61 51.42 -6.15
C ASP A 407 19.67 52.40 -5.63
N THR A 408 20.78 51.82 -5.20
CA THR A 408 21.88 52.40 -4.45
C THR A 408 22.65 53.48 -5.21
N SER A 409 22.80 54.68 -4.65
CA SER A 409 23.98 55.55 -4.81
C SER A 409 23.76 56.88 -4.09
N ASP A 410 24.27 57.04 -2.87
CA ASP A 410 24.77 58.31 -2.31
C ASP A 410 25.28 58.12 -0.86
N GLU A 411 26.21 57.17 -0.66
CA GLU A 411 27.18 57.24 0.44
C GLU A 411 28.50 57.78 -0.10
N ALA A 412 28.50 59.04 -0.55
CA ALA A 412 29.72 59.78 -0.84
C ALA A 412 29.44 61.28 -0.87
N ARG A 413 29.30 61.91 0.31
CA ARG A 413 29.75 63.29 0.63
C ARG A 413 29.07 63.76 1.90
N LEU A 414 29.82 63.86 2.98
CA LEU A 414 30.08 65.13 3.69
C LEU A 414 30.91 64.84 4.95
N HIS A 415 32.23 64.91 4.76
CA HIS A 415 33.15 65.33 5.82
C HIS A 415 32.84 66.78 6.19
N HIS A 416 32.81 67.12 7.48
CA HIS A 416 33.71 68.10 8.10
C HIS A 416 33.57 68.10 9.66
N PRO A 417 34.58 68.62 10.40
CA PRO A 417 34.95 68.14 11.74
C PRO A 417 34.78 69.17 12.89
N HIS A 418 34.68 68.64 14.13
CA HIS A 418 35.03 69.22 15.46
C HIS A 418 34.42 70.59 15.89
N PRO A 419 34.56 71.05 17.16
CA PRO A 419 34.79 70.39 18.46
C PRO A 419 33.77 70.82 19.57
N VAL A 420 33.65 70.04 20.66
CA VAL A 420 33.77 70.41 22.11
C VAL A 420 33.62 69.11 22.90
#